data_AF-A0A8T2K786-F1
#
_entry.id   AF-A0A8T2K786-F1
#
_cell.length_a   1.000
_cell.length_b   1.000
_cell.length_c   1.000
_cell.angle_alpha   90.00
_cell.angle_beta   90.00
_cell.angle_gamma   90.00
#
_symmetry.space_group_name_H-M   'P 1'
#
loop_
_entity.id
_entity.type
_entity.pdbx_description
1 polymer ?
#
loop_
_entity_poly.entity_id
_entity_poly.type
_entity_poly.pdbx_seq_one_letter_code
_entity_poly.pdbx_strand_id
1 'polypeptide(L)'
;MGLEEELLKIGRRLERRFSEGNTDHILKLLKILQNFEMTVHLLRSTKIGMIVNKIKKSTEEREVGELAKTIIKAWKRILDIFVI
;
A
#
# COMPACT_ATOMS: atom_id res chain seq x y z
N MET A 1 17.07 5.59 -10.94
CA MET A 1 16.42 5.30 -9.64
C MET A 1 15.38 4.23 -9.91
N GLY A 2 15.43 3.11 -9.18
CA GLY A 2 14.57 1.96 -9.45
C GLY A 2 13.19 2.09 -8.83
N LEU A 3 12.17 1.55 -9.49
CA LEU A 3 10.76 1.51 -9.03
C LEU A 3 10.64 0.94 -7.61
N GLU A 4 11.46 -0.05 -7.27
CA GLU A 4 11.53 -0.66 -5.95
C GLU A 4 11.94 0.31 -4.85
N GLU A 5 12.95 1.14 -5.11
CA GLU A 5 13.44 2.13 -4.15
C GLU A 5 12.38 3.21 -3.88
N GLU A 6 11.62 3.58 -4.91
CA GLU A 6 10.50 4.50 -4.79
C GLU A 6 9.37 3.91 -3.93
N LEU A 7 9.00 2.64 -4.16
CA LEU A 7 8.02 1.93 -3.34
C LEU A 7 8.45 1.81 -1.87
N LEU A 8 9.74 1.55 -1.62
CA LEU A 8 10.30 1.55 -0.26
C LEU A 8 10.19 2.92 0.40
N LYS A 9 10.45 4.01 -0.34
CA LYS A 9 10.29 5.39 0.15
C LYS A 9 8.83 5.71 0.44
N ILE A 10 7.91 5.29 -0.43
CA ILE A 10 6.46 5.45 -0.23
C ILE A 10 6.02 4.70 1.01
N GLY A 11 6.44 3.45 1.21
CA GLY A 11 6.11 2.65 2.39
C GLY A 11 6.53 3.32 3.69
N ARG A 12 7.77 3.80 3.78
CA ARG A 12 8.26 4.52 4.98
C ARG A 12 7.47 5.81 5.23
N ARG A 13 7.15 6.56 4.17
CA ARG A 13 6.32 7.78 4.29
C ARG A 13 4.91 7.44 4.76
N LEU A 14 4.33 6.37 4.23
CA LEU A 14 2.99 5.93 4.55
C LEU A 14 2.89 5.52 6.02
N GLU A 15 3.85 4.75 6.54
CA GLU A 15 3.91 4.42 7.99
C GLU A 15 4.05 5.66 8.86
N ARG A 16 4.97 6.57 8.51
CA ARG A 16 5.18 7.80 9.28
C ARG A 16 3.91 8.66 9.32
N ARG A 17 3.28 8.90 8.17
CA ARG A 17 2.06 9.71 8.10
C ARG A 17 0.88 9.05 8.80
N PHE A 18 0.82 7.72 8.81
CA PHE A 18 -0.17 6.96 9.56
C PHE A 18 -0.02 7.15 11.07
N SER A 19 1.21 7.12 11.60
CA SER A 19 1.46 7.43 13.02
C SER A 19 1.17 8.89 13.39
N GLU A 20 1.32 9.82 12.45
CA GLU A 20 1.00 11.24 12.65
C GLU A 20 -0.50 11.56 12.54
N GLY A 21 -1.35 10.59 12.16
CA GLY A 21 -2.78 10.81 11.95
C GLY A 21 -3.11 11.73 10.75
N ASN A 22 -2.19 11.88 9.79
CA ASN A 22 -2.39 12.79 8.65
C ASN A 22 -3.13 12.09 7.50
N THR A 23 -4.45 12.07 7.60
CA THR A 23 -5.38 11.40 6.67
C THR A 23 -5.20 11.83 5.22
N ASP A 24 -5.09 13.13 4.94
CA ASP A 24 -4.94 13.65 3.58
C ASP A 24 -3.68 13.13 2.88
N HIS A 25 -2.56 13.11 3.60
CA HIS A 25 -1.31 12.59 3.05
C HIS A 25 -1.36 11.07 2.84
N ILE A 26 -2.03 10.34 3.74
CA ILE A 26 -2.23 8.89 3.58
C ILE A 26 -3.07 8.61 2.33
N LEU A 27 -4.18 9.33 2.14
CA LEU A 27 -5.04 9.18 0.96
C LEU A 27 -4.27 9.46 -0.34
N LYS A 28 -3.46 10.52 -0.39
CA LYS A 28 -2.61 10.81 -1.55
C LYS A 28 -1.63 9.67 -1.85
N LEU A 29 -0.95 9.15 -0.83
CA LEU A 29 0.00 8.05 -1.02
C LEU A 29 -0.69 6.74 -1.43
N LEU A 30 -1.87 6.43 -0.88
CA LEU A 30 -2.65 5.27 -1.29
C LEU A 30 -3.15 5.40 -2.73
N LYS A 31 -3.58 6.59 -3.18
CA LYS A 31 -3.97 6.83 -4.59
C LYS A 31 -2.80 6.63 -5.55
N ILE A 32 -1.59 7.05 -5.15
CA ILE A 32 -0.37 6.77 -5.91
C ILE A 32 -0.17 5.25 -5.99
N LEU A 33 -0.20 4.54 -4.86
CA LEU A 33 -0.03 3.07 -4.83
C LEU A 33 -1.08 2.30 -5.63
N GLN A 34 -2.31 2.83 -5.72
CA GLN A 34 -3.38 2.25 -6.53
C GLN A 34 -3.07 2.30 -8.04
N ASN A 35 -2.42 3.37 -8.49
CA ASN A 35 -2.07 3.57 -9.90
C ASN A 35 -0.74 2.91 -10.30
N PHE A 36 0.00 2.38 -9.34
CA PHE A 36 1.23 1.65 -9.62
C PHE A 36 0.92 0.26 -10.17
N GLU A 37 1.55 -0.09 -11.30
CA GLU A 37 1.58 -1.47 -11.80
C GLU A 37 2.44 -2.34 -10.87
N MET A 38 1.77 -3.01 -9.95
CA MET A 38 2.41 -3.82 -8.93
C MET A 38 2.73 -5.23 -9.46
N THR A 39 3.90 -5.77 -9.10
CA THR A 39 4.27 -7.16 -9.41
C THR A 39 4.51 -7.96 -8.14
N VAL A 40 4.47 -9.30 -8.25
CA VAL A 40 4.77 -10.19 -7.11
C VAL A 40 6.16 -9.94 -6.55
N HIS A 41 7.15 -9.69 -7.42
CA HIS A 41 8.52 -9.40 -7.01
C HIS A 41 8.58 -8.13 -6.12
N LEU A 42 7.96 -7.03 -6.59
CA LEU A 42 7.93 -5.77 -5.85
C LEU A 42 7.16 -5.87 -4.54
N LEU A 43 6.03 -6.60 -4.51
CA LEU A 43 5.28 -6.83 -3.27
C LEU A 43 6.10 -7.59 -2.22
N ARG A 44 6.86 -8.60 -2.66
CA ARG A 44 7.69 -9.42 -1.77
C ARG A 44 8.92 -8.65 -1.30
N SER A 45 9.58 -7.91 -2.19
CA SER A 45 10.82 -7.21 -1.87
C SER A 45 10.58 -5.97 -1.02
N THR A 46 9.56 -5.17 -1.37
CA THR A 46 9.25 -3.92 -0.64
C THR A 46 8.43 -4.14 0.62
N LYS A 47 7.74 -5.29 0.72
CA LYS A 47 6.77 -5.60 1.79
C LYS A 47 5.68 -4.53 1.98
N ILE A 48 5.43 -3.69 0.97
CA ILE A 48 4.45 -2.60 1.03
C ILE A 48 3.04 -3.10 1.34
N GLY A 49 2.70 -4.32 0.93
CA GLY A 49 1.44 -5.00 1.25
C GLY A 49 1.17 -5.12 2.76
N MET A 50 2.22 -5.31 3.57
CA MET A 50 2.06 -5.41 5.03
C MET A 50 1.67 -4.07 5.64
N ILE A 51 2.31 -2.99 5.17
CA ILE A 51 2.05 -1.62 5.61
C ILE A 51 0.62 -1.21 5.28
N VAL A 52 0.19 -1.39 4.04
CA VAL A 52 -1.18 -1.05 3.61
C VAL A 52 -2.22 -1.90 4.37
N ASN A 53 -1.92 -3.16 4.66
CA ASN A 53 -2.82 -4.01 5.44
C ASN A 53 -2.92 -3.57 6.92
N LYS A 54 -1.82 -3.07 7.51
CA LYS A 54 -1.82 -2.48 8.85
C LYS A 54 -2.72 -1.24 8.87
N ILE A 55 -2.55 -0.32 7.91
CA ILE A 55 -3.36 0.90 7.80
C ILE A 55 -4.84 0.55 7.64
N LYS A 56 -5.18 -0.40 6.76
CA LYS A 56 -6.55 -0.89 6.58
C LYS A 56 -7.18 -1.40 7.89
N LYS A 57 -6.40 -1.98 8.80
CA LYS A 57 -6.90 -2.53 10.07
C LYS A 57 -6.98 -1.51 11.19
N SER A 58 -6.13 -0.48 11.17
CA SER A 58 -5.95 0.45 12.28
C SER A 58 -6.50 1.85 12.00
N THR A 59 -6.89 2.16 10.76
CA THR A 59 -7.48 3.45 10.41
C THR A 59 -8.93 3.54 10.87
N GLU A 60 -9.32 4.67 11.44
CA GLU A 60 -10.73 5.01 11.75
C GLU A 60 -11.41 5.74 10.59
N GLU A 61 -10.61 6.21 9.62
CA GLU A 61 -11.07 6.97 8.46
C GLU A 61 -11.62 6.05 7.38
N ARG A 62 -12.93 6.19 7.13
CA ARG A 62 -13.66 5.31 6.20
C ARG A 62 -13.08 5.35 4.79
N GLU A 63 -12.71 6.52 4.29
CA GLU A 63 -12.15 6.68 2.94
C GLU A 63 -10.78 5.98 2.82
N VAL A 64 -9.91 6.13 3.83
CA VAL A 64 -8.61 5.45 3.89
C VAL A 64 -8.79 3.95 3.95
N GLY A 65 -9.72 3.47 4.77
CA GLY A 65 -10.01 2.05 4.93
C GLY A 65 -10.49 1.38 3.64
N GLU A 66 -11.45 2.00 2.94
CA GLU A 66 -11.98 1.49 1.68
C GLU A 66 -10.94 1.51 0.55
N LEU A 67 -10.11 2.56 0.48
CA LEU A 67 -9.03 2.63 -0.51
C LEU A 67 -7.92 1.60 -0.23
N ALA A 68 -7.54 1.40 1.04
CA ALA A 68 -6.57 0.38 1.40
C ALA A 68 -7.10 -1.04 1.13
N LYS A 69 -8.39 -1.30 1.38
CA LYS A 69 -9.08 -2.55 1.04
C LYS A 69 -9.12 -2.79 -0.48
N THR A 70 -9.43 -1.72 -1.22
CA THR A 70 -9.06 -1.44 -2.61
C THR A 70 -7.86 -2.23 -3.15
N ILE A 71 -6.74 -1.67 -2.72
CA ILE A 71 -5.37 -2.01 -3.09
C ILE A 71 -5.01 -3.44 -2.64
N ILE A 72 -5.35 -3.82 -1.41
CA ILE A 72 -5.06 -5.17 -0.89
C ILE A 72 -5.79 -6.25 -1.70
N LYS A 73 -7.03 -6.02 -2.13
CA LYS A 73 -7.75 -6.97 -2.99
C LYS A 73 -7.08 -7.11 -4.36
N ALA A 74 -6.66 -6.00 -4.96
CA ALA A 74 -5.95 -6.02 -6.25
C ALA A 74 -4.63 -6.80 -6.14
N TRP A 75 -3.83 -6.53 -5.11
CA TRP A 75 -2.55 -7.20 -4.90
C TRP A 75 -2.67 -8.67 -4.52
N LYS A 76 -3.71 -9.06 -3.77
CA LYS A 76 -4.00 -10.48 -3.49
C LYS A 76 -4.28 -11.27 -4.76
N ARG A 77 -5.07 -10.71 -5.69
CA ARG A 77 -5.30 -11.37 -6.99
C ARG A 77 -4.00 -11.59 -7.75
N ILE A 78 -3.08 -10.61 -7.71
CA ILE A 78 -1.76 -10.75 -8.33
C ILE A 78 -0.97 -11.88 -7.66
N LEU A 79 -1.07 -12.08 -6.34
CA LEU A 79 -0.39 -13.19 -5.66
C LEU A 79 -1.04 -14.56 -5.95
N ASP A 80 -2.37 -14.63 -6.00
CA ASP A 80 -3.10 -15.86 -6.27
C ASP A 80 -2.87 -16.38 -7.70
N ILE A 81 -2.60 -15.48 -8.66
CA ILE A 81 -2.30 -15.85 -10.06
C ILE A 81 -0.99 -16.67 -10.20
N PHE A 82 -0.05 -16.57 -9.26
CA PHE A 82 1.25 -17.25 -9.34
C PHE A 82 1.39 -18.45 -8.38
N VAL A 83 0.28 -18.94 -7.80
CA VAL A 83 0.25 -20.19 -7.03
C VAL A 83 -0.72 -21.16 -7.71
N ILE A 84 -0.20 -21.89 -8.70
CA ILE A 84 -0.77 -23.13 -9.24
C ILE A 84 0.33 -24.18 -9.16
#